data_AF-A0A3C0FWM1-F1
#
_entry.id   AF-A0A3C0FWM1-F1
#
_cell.length_a   1.000
_cell.length_b   1.000
_cell.length_c   1.000
_cell.angle_alpha   90.00
_cell.angle_beta   90.00
_cell.angle_gamma   90.00
#
_symmetry.space_group_name_H-M   'P 1'
#
loop_
_entity.id
_entity.type
_entity.pdbx_description
1 polymer ?
#
loop_
_entity_poly.entity_id
_entity_poly.type
_entity_poly.pdbx_seq_one_letter_code
_entity_poly.pdbx_strand_id
1 'polypeptide(L)'
;LISLPFQGNYDSGYGSADGEKYLINVQPVMPMRLNDDWNLISRTVLPLVHQNDINGNGGTDTGIGDTVQSFFLSPVEPTESGLIWGVGPALLLPTASQNSLGVDQWGAGPTAVGLFADGPWTYGMLTNHVWGADEGSAASATNASFFQPFINYTTPNAWTFALNTESTYNWAADQWSVPVNGIVSKLT
;
A
#
# COMPACT_ATOMS: atom_id res chain seq x y z
N LEU A 1 -18.92 0.41 -2.17
CA LEU A 1 -18.62 0.97 -0.84
C LEU A 1 -17.38 1.83 -0.98
N ILE A 2 -17.42 3.09 -0.51
CA ILE A 2 -16.22 3.91 -0.37
C ILE A 2 -15.62 3.61 1.00
N SER A 3 -14.31 3.38 1.08
CA SER A 3 -13.61 3.22 2.36
C SER A 3 -12.50 4.25 2.51
N LEU A 4 -12.24 4.67 3.75
CA LEU A 4 -11.14 5.58 4.11
C LEU A 4 -10.37 5.03 5.33
N PRO A 5 -9.59 3.94 5.14
CA PRO A 5 -8.75 3.40 6.19
C PRO A 5 -7.58 4.32 6.57
N PHE A 6 -7.23 4.27 7.86
CA PHE A 6 -6.04 4.88 8.44
C PHE A 6 -5.22 3.77 9.12
N GLN A 7 -3.93 3.70 8.83
CA GLN A 7 -2.99 2.74 9.41
C GLN A 7 -1.80 3.49 10.00
N GLY A 8 -1.63 3.41 11.32
CA GLY A 8 -0.50 4.01 12.03
C GLY A 8 0.59 2.98 12.29
N ASN A 9 1.84 3.35 12.03
CA ASN A 9 3.04 2.58 12.33
C ASN A 9 4.00 3.45 13.15
N TYR A 10 4.67 2.83 14.11
CA TYR A 10 5.77 3.43 14.86
C TYR A 10 6.98 2.52 14.72
N ASP A 11 8.07 3.09 14.24
CA ASP A 11 9.35 2.43 14.04
C ASP A 11 10.42 3.19 14.82
N SER A 12 11.30 2.48 15.53
CA SER A 12 12.42 3.06 16.27
C SER A 12 13.71 2.26 16.06
N GLY A 13 14.85 2.78 16.52
CA GLY A 13 16.15 2.12 16.35
C GLY A 13 16.84 2.43 15.03
N TYR A 14 16.50 3.56 14.38
CA TYR A 14 17.18 3.97 13.14
C TYR A 14 18.57 4.55 13.41
N GLY A 15 19.58 3.97 12.76
CA GLY A 15 20.95 4.48 12.80
C GLY A 15 21.58 4.50 14.20
N SER A 16 22.70 5.21 14.34
CA SER A 16 23.41 5.31 15.63
C SER A 16 22.78 6.30 16.62
N ALA A 17 21.82 7.10 16.17
CA ALA A 17 21.14 8.13 16.96
C ALA A 17 19.83 7.64 17.60
N ASP A 18 19.48 6.37 17.42
CA ASP A 18 18.19 5.80 17.86
C ASP A 18 16.99 6.58 17.31
N GLY A 19 17.05 6.90 16.02
CA GLY A 19 16.02 7.66 15.34
C GLY A 19 14.67 6.94 15.34
N GLU A 20 13.62 7.72 15.17
CA GLU A 20 12.23 7.25 15.23
C GLU A 20 11.39 7.77 14.06
N LYS A 21 10.38 6.99 13.71
CA LYS A 21 9.42 7.28 12.64
C LYS A 21 8.01 6.99 13.09
N TYR A 22 7.14 7.97 12.91
CA TYR A 22 5.69 7.79 12.95
C TYR A 22 5.15 7.93 11.54
N LEU A 23 4.49 6.89 11.05
CA LEU A 23 3.88 6.84 9.72
C LEU A 23 2.39 6.59 9.85
N ILE A 24 1.57 7.47 9.25
CA ILE A 24 0.13 7.24 9.09
C ILE A 24 -0.18 7.13 7.59
N ASN A 25 -0.56 5.94 7.15
CA ASN A 25 -1.07 5.74 5.80
C ASN A 25 -2.57 6.06 5.76
N VAL A 26 -2.95 7.05 4.96
CA VAL A 26 -4.34 7.35 4.62
C VAL A 26 -4.65 6.68 3.28
N GLN A 27 -5.64 5.79 3.26
CA GLN A 27 -5.76 4.81 2.18
C GLN A 27 -7.16 4.78 1.52
N PRO A 28 -7.68 5.88 0.94
CA PRO A 28 -9.02 5.87 0.35
C PRO A 28 -9.14 4.85 -0.78
N VAL A 29 -10.25 4.10 -0.77
CA VAL A 29 -10.63 3.19 -1.86
C VAL A 29 -12.02 3.55 -2.35
N MET A 30 -12.12 3.89 -3.64
CA MET A 30 -13.34 4.35 -4.29
C MET A 30 -13.66 3.50 -5.52
N PRO A 31 -14.62 2.57 -5.42
CA PRO A 31 -15.15 1.86 -6.58
C PRO A 31 -16.16 2.73 -7.33
N MET A 32 -16.02 2.79 -8.64
CA MET A 32 -16.89 3.49 -9.57
C MET A 32 -17.36 2.50 -10.63
N ARG A 33 -18.68 2.40 -10.86
CA ARG A 33 -19.20 1.54 -11.91
C ARG A 33 -19.04 2.24 -13.26
N LEU A 34 -18.36 1.59 -14.21
CA LEU A 34 -18.17 2.10 -15.56
C LEU A 34 -19.36 1.75 -16.47
N ASN A 35 -19.84 0.52 -16.37
CA ASN A 35 -21.01 -0.01 -17.07
C ASN A 35 -21.58 -1.22 -16.30
N ASP A 36 -22.46 -2.01 -16.91
CA ASP A 36 -23.08 -3.15 -16.24
C ASP A 36 -22.09 -4.30 -15.94
N ASP A 37 -20.98 -4.36 -16.65
CA ASP A 37 -20.01 -5.45 -16.56
C ASP A 37 -18.75 -5.09 -15.76
N TRP A 38 -18.40 -3.80 -15.68
CA TRP A 38 -17.08 -3.35 -15.19
C TRP A 38 -17.16 -2.24 -14.13
N ASN A 39 -16.30 -2.38 -13.13
CA ASN A 39 -15.94 -1.37 -12.14
C ASN A 39 -14.50 -0.85 -12.38
N LEU A 40 -14.30 0.44 -12.11
CA LEU A 40 -13.01 1.05 -11.90
C LEU A 40 -12.84 1.36 -10.42
N ILE A 41 -11.82 0.78 -9.79
CA ILE A 41 -11.50 1.01 -8.38
C ILE A 41 -10.27 1.89 -8.30
N SER A 42 -10.43 3.08 -7.72
CA SER A 42 -9.31 3.96 -7.37
C SER A 42 -8.85 3.66 -5.95
N ARG A 43 -7.55 3.46 -5.75
CA ARG A 43 -6.93 3.30 -4.43
C ARG A 43 -5.73 4.25 -4.31
N THR A 44 -5.79 5.17 -3.36
CA THR A 44 -4.66 6.06 -3.05
C THR A 44 -4.02 5.62 -1.74
N VAL A 45 -2.70 5.68 -1.64
CA VAL A 45 -1.95 5.53 -0.39
C VAL A 45 -1.16 6.81 -0.19
N LEU A 46 -1.62 7.64 0.74
CA LEU A 46 -0.98 8.89 1.12
C LEU A 46 -0.29 8.73 2.49
N PRO A 47 1.05 8.71 2.54
CA PRO A 47 1.77 8.62 3.79
C PRO A 47 1.92 10.01 4.45
N LEU A 48 1.46 10.13 5.69
CA LEU A 48 1.79 11.24 6.58
C LEU A 48 2.94 10.78 7.47
N VAL A 49 4.06 11.49 7.42
CA VAL A 49 5.31 11.08 8.06
C VAL A 49 5.76 12.13 9.06
N HIS A 50 6.13 11.67 10.24
CA HIS A 50 6.94 12.41 11.19
C HIS A 50 8.16 11.56 11.51
N GLN A 51 9.35 12.07 11.25
CA GLN A 51 10.59 11.36 11.51
C GLN A 51 11.57 12.24 12.25
N ASN A 52 12.30 11.64 13.18
CA ASN A 52 13.37 12.31 13.90
C ASN A 52 14.64 11.44 13.86
N ASP A 53 15.76 12.08 13.50
CA ASP A 53 17.11 11.50 13.57
C ASP A 53 17.30 10.16 12.82
N ILE A 54 16.49 9.89 11.78
CA ILE A 54 16.59 8.67 10.97
C ILE A 54 17.91 8.60 10.18
N ASN A 55 18.49 9.74 9.81
CA ASN A 55 19.75 9.85 9.08
C ASN A 55 20.93 10.32 9.98
N GLY A 56 20.94 9.93 11.26
CA GLY A 56 21.89 10.44 12.27
C GLY A 56 21.31 11.65 13.01
N ASN A 57 22.15 12.59 13.50
CA ASN A 57 21.70 13.87 14.10
C ASN A 57 21.09 14.83 13.04
N GLY A 58 20.27 14.30 12.14
CA GLY A 58 19.67 14.99 10.99
C GLY A 58 18.45 15.83 11.36
N GLY A 59 17.98 15.76 12.61
CA GLY A 59 16.85 16.54 13.09
C GLY A 59 15.50 15.92 12.71
N THR A 60 14.47 16.76 12.74
CA THR A 60 13.07 16.35 12.62
C THR A 60 12.46 16.83 11.31
N ASP A 61 11.86 15.91 10.57
CA ASP A 61 11.07 16.19 9.37
C ASP A 61 9.61 15.77 9.57
N THR A 62 8.67 16.61 9.13
CA THR A 62 7.24 16.30 9.16
C THR A 62 6.60 16.70 7.85
N GLY A 63 5.75 15.86 7.31
CA GLY A 63 5.07 16.16 6.07
C GLY A 63 4.39 14.98 5.42
N ILE A 64 4.13 15.12 4.13
CA ILE A 64 3.65 14.03 3.29
C ILE A 64 4.83 13.37 2.59
N GLY A 65 4.76 12.05 2.40
CA GLY A 65 5.66 11.34 1.51
C GLY A 65 5.06 11.19 0.10
N ASP A 66 5.72 10.38 -0.73
CA ASP A 66 5.25 10.09 -2.07
C ASP A 66 3.97 9.26 -2.07
N THR A 67 3.05 9.61 -2.96
CA THR A 67 1.72 9.00 -3.04
C THR A 67 1.74 7.85 -4.03
N VAL A 68 1.20 6.69 -3.61
CA VAL A 68 0.92 5.59 -4.55
C VAL A 68 -0.54 5.61 -4.94
N GLN A 69 -0.81 5.81 -6.23
CA GLN A 69 -2.15 5.76 -6.82
C GLN A 69 -2.30 4.51 -7.67
N SER A 70 -3.25 3.65 -7.34
CA SER A 70 -3.58 2.44 -8.09
C SER A 70 -4.97 2.54 -8.70
N PHE A 71 -5.12 2.01 -9.90
CA PHE A 71 -6.41 1.83 -10.55
C PHE A 71 -6.60 0.34 -10.89
N PHE A 72 -7.76 -0.22 -10.54
CA PHE A 72 -8.11 -1.59 -10.88
C PHE A 72 -9.37 -1.60 -11.74
N LEU A 73 -9.27 -2.18 -12.92
CA LEU A 73 -10.42 -2.60 -13.69
C LEU A 73 -10.83 -3.99 -13.17
N SER A 74 -12.08 -4.12 -12.75
CA SER A 74 -12.60 -5.31 -12.07
C SER A 74 -14.02 -5.62 -12.56
N PRO A 75 -14.35 -6.87 -12.91
CA PRO A 75 -15.72 -7.23 -13.25
C PRO A 75 -16.70 -6.96 -12.10
N VAL A 76 -17.96 -6.66 -12.41
CA VAL A 76 -19.01 -6.49 -11.41
C VAL A 76 -19.32 -7.82 -10.71
N GLU A 77 -19.37 -8.90 -11.47
CA GLU A 77 -19.64 -10.24 -10.95
C GLU A 77 -18.34 -11.04 -10.75
N PRO A 78 -18.23 -11.84 -9.67
CA PRO A 78 -17.16 -12.82 -9.54
C PRO A 78 -17.15 -13.80 -10.73
N THR A 79 -16.00 -14.41 -11.00
CA THR A 79 -15.93 -15.54 -11.95
C THR A 79 -16.76 -16.73 -11.48
N GLU A 80 -17.00 -17.71 -12.36
CA GLU A 80 -17.73 -18.95 -12.01
C GLU A 80 -17.12 -19.71 -10.82
N SER A 81 -15.80 -19.59 -10.59
CA SER A 81 -15.11 -20.20 -9.45
C SER A 81 -15.15 -19.36 -8.16
N GLY A 82 -15.84 -18.21 -8.18
CA GLY A 82 -15.93 -17.28 -7.06
C GLY A 82 -14.76 -16.30 -6.92
N LEU A 83 -13.78 -16.32 -7.84
CA LEU A 83 -12.68 -15.36 -7.82
C LEU A 83 -13.19 -13.95 -8.12
N ILE A 84 -12.89 -13.02 -7.21
CA ILE A 84 -13.01 -11.57 -7.40
C ILE A 84 -11.63 -11.03 -7.71
N TRP A 85 -11.48 -10.28 -8.80
CA TRP A 85 -10.17 -9.82 -9.24
C TRP A 85 -10.22 -8.43 -9.85
N GLY A 86 -9.07 -7.77 -9.88
CA GLY A 86 -8.89 -6.53 -10.61
C GLY A 86 -7.43 -6.34 -11.01
N VAL A 87 -7.21 -5.68 -12.14
CA VAL A 87 -5.87 -5.37 -12.65
C VAL A 87 -5.81 -3.94 -13.17
N GLY A 88 -4.63 -3.35 -13.17
CA GLY A 88 -4.43 -2.05 -13.82
C GLY A 88 -3.07 -1.45 -13.47
N PRO A 89 -2.92 -0.13 -13.56
CA PRO A 89 -1.68 0.56 -13.23
C PRO A 89 -1.59 0.92 -11.75
N ALA A 90 -0.37 0.87 -11.21
CA ALA A 90 0.07 1.60 -10.03
C ALA A 90 1.01 2.71 -10.46
N LEU A 91 0.82 3.90 -9.89
CA LEU A 91 1.58 5.10 -10.15
C LEU A 91 2.21 5.58 -8.84
N LEU A 92 3.50 5.85 -8.87
CA LEU A 92 4.21 6.58 -7.81
C LEU A 92 4.26 8.05 -8.21
N LEU A 93 3.75 8.91 -7.33
CA LEU A 93 3.65 10.34 -7.53
C LEU A 93 4.62 11.04 -6.57
N PRO A 94 5.52 11.92 -7.06
CA PRO A 94 6.46 12.67 -6.23
C PRO A 94 5.74 13.80 -5.50
N THR A 95 4.90 13.44 -4.53
CA THR A 95 4.11 14.39 -3.74
C THR A 95 4.77 14.76 -2.43
N ALA A 96 5.92 14.17 -2.10
CA ALA A 96 6.57 14.41 -0.84
C ALA A 96 6.81 15.92 -0.62
N SER A 97 6.46 16.40 0.59
CA SER A 97 6.65 17.83 0.91
C SER A 97 8.10 18.18 1.25
N GLN A 98 8.93 17.16 1.49
CA GLN A 98 10.36 17.30 1.78
C GLN A 98 11.13 16.16 1.10
N ASN A 99 12.33 16.46 0.61
CA ASN A 99 13.17 15.47 -0.09
C ASN A 99 13.57 14.27 0.79
N SER A 100 13.53 14.42 2.12
CA SER A 100 13.82 13.34 3.07
C SER A 100 12.64 12.40 3.31
N LEU A 101 11.45 12.73 2.79
CA LEU A 101 10.19 11.99 2.99
C LEU A 101 9.73 11.23 1.73
N GLY A 102 10.45 11.39 0.63
CA GLY A 102 10.14 10.76 -0.66
C GLY A 102 11.41 10.51 -1.47
N VAL A 103 11.23 9.87 -2.62
CA VAL A 103 12.29 9.62 -3.60
C VAL A 103 12.32 10.67 -4.71
N ASP A 104 11.35 11.60 -4.72
CA ASP A 104 11.19 12.67 -5.72
C ASP A 104 11.23 12.15 -7.17
N GLN A 105 10.54 11.02 -7.40
CA GLN A 105 10.47 10.37 -8.69
C GLN A 105 9.04 10.01 -9.04
N TRP A 106 8.72 10.20 -10.32
CA TRP A 106 7.57 9.53 -10.91
C TRP A 106 7.87 8.04 -11.06
N GLY A 107 6.84 7.21 -10.96
CA GLY A 107 6.96 5.81 -11.29
C GLY A 107 5.63 5.23 -11.77
N ALA A 108 5.72 4.13 -12.50
CA ALA A 108 4.55 3.41 -12.95
C ALA A 108 4.85 1.92 -13.07
N GLY A 109 3.81 1.11 -12.99
CA GLY A 109 3.87 -0.30 -13.38
C GLY A 109 2.56 -1.03 -13.10
N PRO A 110 2.52 -2.35 -13.27
CA PRO A 110 1.30 -3.12 -13.12
C PRO A 110 0.93 -3.31 -11.65
N THR A 111 -0.37 -3.41 -11.39
CA THR A 111 -0.95 -3.86 -10.13
C THR A 111 -2.07 -4.86 -10.40
N ALA A 112 -2.23 -5.80 -9.48
CA ALA A 112 -3.28 -6.80 -9.52
C ALA A 112 -3.75 -7.14 -8.11
N VAL A 113 -5.03 -7.50 -8.01
CA VAL A 113 -5.63 -8.07 -6.80
C VAL A 113 -6.50 -9.25 -7.20
N GLY A 114 -6.45 -10.29 -6.38
CA GLY A 114 -7.32 -11.46 -6.50
C GLY A 114 -7.71 -11.93 -5.11
N LEU A 115 -8.99 -12.21 -4.89
CA LEU A 115 -9.50 -12.68 -3.62
C LEU A 115 -10.72 -13.58 -3.79
N PHE A 116 -10.96 -14.39 -2.76
CA PHE A 116 -12.17 -15.18 -2.59
C PHE A 116 -12.89 -14.71 -1.33
N ALA A 117 -14.21 -14.70 -1.39
CA ALA A 117 -15.09 -14.48 -0.24
C ALA A 117 -15.97 -15.73 -0.07
N ASP A 118 -15.69 -16.52 0.97
CA ASP A 118 -16.39 -17.77 1.26
C ASP A 118 -16.90 -17.77 2.70
N GLY A 119 -18.22 -17.58 2.83
CA GLY A 119 -18.88 -17.42 4.13
C GLY A 119 -18.24 -16.29 4.96
N PRO A 120 -17.71 -16.57 6.17
CA PRO A 120 -17.08 -15.56 7.02
C PRO A 120 -15.63 -15.23 6.62
N TRP A 121 -15.06 -15.94 5.64
CA TRP A 121 -13.66 -15.78 5.26
C TRP A 121 -13.52 -14.90 4.02
N THR A 122 -12.51 -14.04 4.03
CA THR A 122 -12.04 -13.35 2.83
C THR A 122 -10.53 -13.46 2.78
N TYR A 123 -9.98 -14.01 1.70
CA TYR A 123 -8.54 -14.19 1.56
C TYR A 123 -8.11 -13.95 0.13
N GLY A 124 -6.88 -13.50 -0.03
CA GLY A 124 -6.39 -13.12 -1.34
C GLY A 124 -5.01 -12.50 -1.28
N MET A 125 -4.66 -11.82 -2.36
CA MET A 125 -3.39 -11.14 -2.50
C MET A 125 -3.53 -9.91 -3.39
N LEU A 126 -2.87 -8.83 -2.99
CA LEU A 126 -2.60 -7.66 -3.82
C LEU A 126 -1.11 -7.63 -4.15
N THR A 127 -0.76 -7.38 -5.40
CA THR A 127 0.62 -7.19 -5.82
C THR A 127 0.75 -6.01 -6.77
N ASN A 128 1.87 -5.32 -6.72
CA ASN A 128 2.25 -4.39 -7.76
C ASN A 128 3.77 -4.44 -8.00
N HIS A 129 4.19 -3.92 -9.14
CA HIS A 129 5.57 -3.64 -9.41
C HIS A 129 5.67 -2.24 -10.01
N VAL A 130 6.60 -1.43 -9.51
CA VAL A 130 6.75 -0.04 -9.93
C VAL A 130 8.18 0.22 -10.36
N TRP A 131 8.33 0.77 -11.57
CA TRP A 131 9.57 1.34 -12.07
C TRP A 131 9.52 2.85 -11.98
N GLY A 132 10.61 3.47 -11.52
CA GLY A 132 10.82 4.91 -11.57
C GLY A 132 11.06 5.38 -13.00
N ALA A 133 10.51 6.53 -13.33
CA ALA A 133 10.65 7.21 -14.60
C ALA A 133 11.42 8.51 -14.38
N ASP A 134 12.73 8.43 -14.15
CA ASP A 134 13.62 9.60 -14.20
C ASP A 134 15.11 9.23 -14.30
N GLU A 135 15.92 10.17 -14.81
CA GLU A 135 17.37 10.07 -15.08
C GLU A 135 18.25 10.18 -13.82
N GLY A 136 17.74 9.80 -12.65
CA GLY A 136 18.54 9.67 -11.44
C GLY A 136 19.62 8.59 -11.57
N SER A 137 20.62 8.59 -10.68
CA SER A 137 21.59 7.49 -10.63
C SER A 137 20.88 6.13 -10.50
N ALA A 138 21.43 5.05 -11.07
CA ALA A 138 20.83 3.71 -10.95
C ALA A 138 20.59 3.28 -9.49
N ALA A 139 21.34 3.86 -8.53
CA ALA A 139 21.18 3.63 -7.09
C ALA A 139 19.95 4.31 -6.47
N SER A 140 19.37 5.32 -7.14
CA SER A 140 18.18 6.04 -6.71
C SER A 140 16.92 5.65 -7.48
N ALA A 141 17.04 4.84 -8.54
CA ALA A 141 15.90 4.48 -9.38
C ALA A 141 14.94 3.56 -8.62
N THR A 142 13.67 3.96 -8.53
CA THR A 142 12.63 3.11 -7.97
C THR A 142 12.49 1.84 -8.82
N ASN A 143 12.73 0.68 -8.22
CA ASN A 143 12.42 -0.62 -8.82
C ASN A 143 12.00 -1.54 -7.68
N ALA A 144 10.69 -1.65 -7.46
CA ALA A 144 10.16 -2.33 -6.29
C ALA A 144 8.98 -3.22 -6.62
N SER A 145 8.97 -4.43 -6.06
CA SER A 145 7.81 -5.32 -6.04
C SER A 145 7.12 -5.27 -4.68
N PHE A 146 5.81 -5.08 -4.68
CA PHE A 146 4.96 -5.17 -3.51
C PHE A 146 4.13 -6.46 -3.53
N PHE A 147 4.02 -7.12 -2.38
CA PHE A 147 3.23 -8.32 -2.18
C PHE A 147 2.47 -8.23 -0.86
N GLN A 148 1.15 -8.34 -0.95
CA GLN A 148 0.25 -8.31 0.19
C GLN A 148 -0.76 -9.45 0.15
N PRO A 149 -0.37 -10.68 0.53
CA PRO A 149 -1.34 -11.70 0.88
C PRO A 149 -2.04 -11.31 2.19
N PHE A 150 -3.34 -11.60 2.25
CA PHE A 150 -4.17 -11.30 3.40
C PHE A 150 -5.21 -12.41 3.61
N ILE A 151 -5.60 -12.56 4.87
CA ILE A 151 -6.72 -13.38 5.30
C ILE A 151 -7.50 -12.64 6.38
N ASN A 152 -8.81 -12.60 6.21
CA ASN A 152 -9.76 -11.95 7.09
C ASN A 152 -10.84 -12.95 7.50
N TYR A 153 -11.21 -12.94 8.78
CA TYR A 153 -12.35 -13.66 9.32
C TYR A 153 -13.33 -12.66 9.93
N THR A 154 -14.53 -12.57 9.35
CA THR A 154 -15.59 -11.68 9.84
C THR A 154 -16.69 -12.49 10.50
N THR A 155 -16.90 -12.23 11.80
CA THR A 155 -17.97 -12.85 12.59
C THR A 155 -19.35 -12.30 12.19
N PRO A 156 -20.44 -13.03 12.49
CA PRO A 156 -21.81 -12.51 12.28
C PRO A 156 -22.11 -11.20 13.00
N ASN A 157 -21.40 -10.92 14.11
CA ASN A 157 -21.52 -9.68 14.89
C ASN A 157 -20.54 -8.59 14.41
N ALA A 158 -20.10 -8.68 13.16
CA ALA A 158 -19.33 -7.67 12.43
C ALA A 158 -17.90 -7.39 12.96
N TRP A 159 -17.39 -8.22 13.88
CA TRP A 159 -15.96 -8.22 14.20
C TRP A 159 -15.16 -8.91 13.11
N THR A 160 -14.07 -8.28 12.69
CA THR A 160 -13.11 -8.82 11.71
C THR A 160 -11.75 -8.97 12.34
N PHE A 161 -11.16 -10.16 12.17
CA PHE A 161 -9.78 -10.47 12.51
C PHE A 161 -9.02 -10.65 11.21
N ALA A 162 -7.94 -9.92 11.04
CA ALA A 162 -7.18 -9.89 9.81
C ALA A 162 -5.70 -10.16 10.07
N LEU A 163 -5.09 -10.92 9.17
CA LEU A 163 -3.66 -11.12 9.10
C LEU A 163 -3.21 -10.78 7.68
N ASN A 164 -2.19 -9.94 7.55
CA ASN A 164 -1.56 -9.69 6.26
C ASN A 164 -0.05 -9.51 6.41
N THR A 165 0.64 -9.50 5.28
CA THR A 165 1.99 -8.93 5.19
C THR A 165 1.97 -7.85 4.14
N GLU A 166 2.73 -6.77 4.33
CA GLU A 166 2.89 -5.69 3.34
C GLU A 166 4.33 -5.73 2.84
N SER A 167 4.68 -6.83 2.19
CA SER A 167 6.06 -7.13 1.79
C SER A 167 6.50 -6.28 0.61
N THR A 168 7.70 -5.71 0.68
CA THR A 168 8.29 -4.92 -0.41
C THR A 168 9.72 -5.36 -0.68
N TYR A 169 10.00 -5.77 -1.91
CA TYR A 169 11.35 -6.07 -2.39
C TYR A 169 11.86 -4.92 -3.26
N ASN A 170 12.91 -4.25 -2.81
CA ASN A 170 13.61 -3.20 -3.56
C ASN A 170 14.75 -3.84 -4.36
N TRP A 171 14.59 -3.89 -5.67
CA TRP A 171 15.54 -4.48 -6.61
C TRP A 171 16.78 -3.62 -6.83
N ALA A 172 16.72 -2.31 -6.58
CA ALA A 172 17.88 -1.42 -6.69
C ALA A 172 18.82 -1.56 -5.48
N ALA A 173 18.26 -1.85 -4.31
CA ALA A 173 19.00 -2.00 -3.05
C ALA A 173 19.24 -3.47 -2.64
N ASP A 174 18.70 -4.44 -3.39
CA ASP A 174 18.68 -5.87 -3.04
C ASP A 174 18.14 -6.14 -1.61
N GLN A 175 17.13 -5.38 -1.19
CA GLN A 175 16.57 -5.43 0.16
C GLN A 175 15.11 -5.88 0.16
N TRP A 176 14.78 -6.74 1.12
CA TRP A 176 13.41 -7.21 1.34
C TRP A 176 12.89 -6.81 2.71
N SER A 177 11.74 -6.15 2.76
CA SER A 177 10.97 -5.93 3.97
C SER A 177 9.73 -6.83 3.96
N VAL A 178 9.49 -7.52 5.08
CA VAL A 178 8.39 -8.51 5.26
C VAL A 178 7.69 -8.27 6.61
N PRO A 179 6.98 -7.13 6.78
CA PRO A 179 6.22 -6.89 7.99
C PRO A 179 5.01 -7.83 8.05
N VAL A 180 4.63 -8.29 9.23
CA VAL A 180 3.41 -9.08 9.46
C VAL A 180 2.50 -8.30 10.38
N ASN A 181 1.27 -8.06 9.94
CA ASN A 181 0.29 -7.27 10.67
C ASN A 181 -0.87 -8.15 11.12
N GLY A 182 -1.21 -8.04 12.42
CA GLY A 182 -2.45 -8.56 12.98
C GLY A 182 -3.40 -7.41 13.28
N ILE A 183 -4.61 -7.44 12.72
CA ILE A 183 -5.58 -6.34 12.81
C ILE A 183 -6.90 -6.89 13.36
N VAL A 184 -7.49 -6.14 14.30
CA VAL A 184 -8.85 -6.39 14.80
C VAL A 184 -9.68 -5.14 14.52
N SER A 185 -10.82 -5.31 13.86
CA SER A 185 -11.75 -4.23 13.56
C SER A 185 -13.19 -4.65 13.80
N LYS A 186 -14.08 -3.67 13.96
CA LYS A 186 -15.52 -3.91 14.04
C LYS A 186 -16.23 -3.01 13.05
N LEU A 187 -16.98 -3.61 12.13
CA LEU A 187 -17.90 -2.89 11.27
C LEU A 187 -19.13 -2.50 12.09
N THR A 188 -19.49 -1.22 12.05
CA THR A 188 -20.68 -0.65 12.70
C THR A 188 -21.75 -0.32 11.68
#